data_AF-A0A835QXR0-F1
#
_entry.id   AF-A0A835QXR0-F1
#
_cell.length_a   1.000
_cell.length_b   1.000
_cell.length_c   1.000
_cell.angle_alpha   90.00
_cell.angle_beta   90.00
_cell.angle_gamma   90.00
#
_symmetry.space_group_name_H-M   'P 1'
#
loop_
_entity.id
_entity.type
_entity.pdbx_description
1 polymer ?
#
loop_
_entity_poly.entity_id
_entity_poly.type
_entity_poly.pdbx_seq_one_letter_code
_entity_poly.pdbx_strand_id
1 'polypeptide(L)'
;MDGARIYAENSIRKRSEQMNYLRLTSRLDAVVARLDTQAKMQVIGKSMGSIVKALDSALATGNLQKMSETMDQFERQFVNMEVQAEFMEGAMAGSTSLSTLKPR
;
A
#
# COMPACT_ATOMS: atom_id res chain seq x y z
N MET A 1 -32.43 37.00 -20.58
CA MET A 1 -32.02 35.68 -21.12
C MET A 1 -30.60 35.30 -20.69
N ASP A 2 -29.85 36.19 -20.05
CA ASP A 2 -28.44 35.97 -19.71
C ASP A 2 -28.20 35.05 -18.51
N GLY A 3 -29.13 35.00 -17.55
CA GLY A 3 -29.01 34.13 -16.38
C GLY A 3 -28.95 32.64 -16.71
N ALA A 4 -29.71 32.19 -17.72
CA ALA A 4 -29.69 30.79 -18.16
C ALA A 4 -28.36 30.43 -18.84
N ARG A 5 -27.79 31.36 -19.62
CA ARG A 5 -26.49 31.19 -20.28
C ARG A 5 -25.35 31.14 -19.28
N ILE A 6 -25.32 32.08 -18.32
CA ILE A 6 -24.33 32.13 -17.25
C ILE A 6 -24.43 30.89 -16.35
N TYR A 7 -25.63 30.40 -16.07
CA TYR A 7 -25.83 29.17 -15.31
C TYR A 7 -25.32 27.93 -16.06
N ALA A 8 -25.58 27.85 -17.37
CA ALA A 8 -25.06 26.78 -18.22
C ALA A 8 -23.52 26.79 -18.27
N GLU A 9 -22.90 27.94 -18.48
CA GLU A 9 -21.44 28.11 -18.50
C GLU A 9 -20.81 27.72 -17.16
N ASN A 10 -21.38 28.19 -16.04
CA ASN A 10 -20.91 27.82 -14.71
C ASN A 10 -21.08 26.32 -14.42
N SER A 11 -22.16 25.71 -14.89
CA SER A 11 -22.41 24.27 -14.71
C SER A 11 -21.39 23.43 -15.48
N ILE A 12 -21.03 23.83 -16.71
CA ILE A 12 -19.98 23.18 -17.50
C ILE A 12 -18.62 23.32 -16.81
N ARG A 13 -18.29 24.53 -16.33
CA ARG A 13 -17.05 24.77 -15.59
C ARG A 13 -16.97 23.91 -14.32
N LYS A 14 -18.01 23.91 -13.49
CA LYS A 14 -18.06 23.09 -12.26
C LYS A 14 -17.92 21.60 -12.55
N ARG A 15 -18.54 21.09 -13.63
CA ARG A 15 -18.37 19.70 -14.06
C ARG A 15 -16.93 19.39 -14.46
N SER A 16 -16.28 20.30 -15.19
CA SER A 16 -14.87 20.15 -15.57
C SER A 16 -13.95 20.13 -14.34
N GLU A 17 -14.17 21.07 -13.41
CA GLU A 17 -13.46 21.13 -12.14
C GLU A 17 -13.64 19.83 -11.33
N GLN A 18 -14.89 19.36 -11.17
CA GLN A 18 -15.19 18.11 -10.48
C GLN A 18 -14.45 16.91 -11.10
N MET A 19 -14.42 16.80 -12.44
CA MET A 19 -13.69 15.73 -13.12
C MET A 19 -12.18 15.81 -12.88
N ASN A 20 -11.62 17.02 -12.82
CA ASN A 20 -10.22 17.20 -12.50
C ASN A 20 -9.92 16.84 -11.03
N TYR A 21 -10.80 17.20 -10.09
CA TYR A 21 -10.71 16.78 -8.70
C TYR A 21 -10.78 15.27 -8.54
N LEU A 22 -11.72 14.59 -9.22
CA LEU A 22 -11.81 13.12 -9.17
C LEU A 22 -10.52 12.45 -9.65
N ARG A 23 -9.95 12.91 -10.76
CA ARG A 23 -8.65 12.40 -11.24
C ARG A 23 -7.52 12.66 -10.25
N LEU A 24 -7.52 13.82 -9.59
CA LEU A 24 -6.53 14.13 -8.57
C LEU A 24 -6.68 13.19 -7.36
N THR A 25 -7.91 12.99 -6.86
CA THR A 25 -8.20 12.07 -5.76
C THR A 25 -7.74 10.66 -6.09
N SER A 26 -8.07 10.12 -7.25
CA SER A 26 -7.62 8.76 -7.64
C SER A 26 -6.09 8.64 -7.67
N ARG A 27 -5.38 9.69 -8.10
CA ARG A 27 -3.91 9.71 -8.07
C ARG A 27 -3.38 9.80 -6.64
N LEU A 28 -4.03 10.57 -5.77
CA LEU A 28 -3.68 10.65 -4.36
C LEU A 28 -3.89 9.32 -3.64
N ASP A 29 -5.02 8.64 -3.87
CA ASP A 29 -5.31 7.32 -3.31
C ASP A 29 -4.24 6.30 -3.72
N ALA A 30 -3.82 6.32 -5.00
CA ALA A 30 -2.73 5.47 -5.49
C ALA A 30 -1.38 5.77 -4.81
N VAL A 31 -1.09 7.04 -4.51
CA VAL A 31 0.13 7.42 -3.78
C VAL A 31 0.05 6.99 -2.32
N VAL A 32 -1.10 7.15 -1.67
CA VAL A 32 -1.32 6.72 -0.29
C VAL A 32 -1.15 5.20 -0.17
N ALA A 33 -1.74 4.44 -1.08
CA ALA A 33 -1.56 2.98 -1.16
C ALA A 33 -0.09 2.56 -1.24
N ARG A 34 0.69 3.25 -2.08
CA ARG A 34 2.12 3.00 -2.23
C ARG A 34 2.90 3.39 -0.98
N LEU A 35 2.57 4.51 -0.34
CA LEU A 35 3.21 4.96 0.90
C LEU A 35 2.92 4.01 2.07
N ASP A 36 1.70 3.51 2.20
CA ASP A 36 1.34 2.52 3.22
C ASP A 36 2.15 1.22 3.03
N THR A 37 2.27 0.76 1.79
CA THR A 37 3.14 -0.38 1.44
C THR A 37 4.60 -0.12 1.83
N GLN A 38 5.13 1.07 1.52
CA GLN A 38 6.50 1.44 1.86
C GLN A 38 6.73 1.53 3.38
N ALA A 39 5.77 2.08 4.13
CA ALA A 39 5.86 2.17 5.59
C ALA A 39 5.90 0.77 6.23
N LYS A 40 5.03 -0.14 5.78
CA LYS A 40 5.06 -1.56 6.21
C LYS A 40 6.40 -2.21 5.90
N MET A 41 6.90 -2.05 4.67
CA MET A 41 8.21 -2.59 4.26
C MET A 41 9.37 -2.03 5.09
N GLN A 42 9.31 -0.76 5.51
CA GLN A 42 10.33 -0.18 6.36
C GLN A 42 10.36 -0.81 7.77
N VAL A 43 9.18 -1.07 8.35
CA VAL A 43 9.08 -1.77 9.65
C VAL A 43 9.66 -3.18 9.54
N ILE A 44 9.30 -3.89 8.47
CA ILE A 44 9.82 -5.23 8.16
C ILE A 44 11.35 -5.21 8.02
N GLY A 45 11.90 -4.27 7.25
CA GLY A 45 13.35 -4.15 7.06
C GLY A 45 14.11 -3.96 8.37
N LYS A 46 13.54 -3.22 9.33
CA LYS A 46 14.12 -3.06 10.68
C LYS A 46 14.08 -4.36 11.48
N SER A 47 12.96 -5.07 11.47
CA SER A 47 12.85 -6.37 12.13
C SER A 47 13.82 -7.39 11.54
N MET A 48 13.89 -7.45 10.20
CA MET A 48 14.80 -8.30 9.46
C MET A 48 16.26 -8.03 9.84
N GLY A 49 16.65 -6.75 9.87
CA GLY A 49 18.00 -6.37 10.31
C GLY A 49 18.32 -6.78 11.75
N SER A 50 17.32 -6.82 12.64
CA SER A 50 17.50 -7.27 14.02
C SER A 50 17.65 -8.79 14.11
N ILE A 51 16.86 -9.53 13.35
CA ILE A 51 16.91 -11.00 13.26
C ILE A 51 18.26 -11.45 12.68
N VAL A 52 18.74 -10.83 11.60
CA VAL A 52 20.04 -11.16 10.99
C VAL A 52 21.18 -10.97 12.00
N LYS A 53 21.14 -9.90 12.81
CA LYS A 53 22.12 -9.70 13.89
C LYS A 53 22.04 -10.76 14.99
N ALA A 54 20.82 -11.20 15.34
CA ALA A 54 20.63 -12.26 16.33
C ALA A 54 21.14 -13.61 15.81
N LEU A 55 20.92 -13.92 14.53
CA LEU A 55 21.46 -15.11 13.87
C LEU A 55 22.99 -15.08 13.82
N ASP A 56 23.59 -13.95 13.44
CA ASP A 56 25.05 -13.78 13.40
C ASP A 56 25.68 -14.03 14.79
N SER A 57 25.08 -13.48 15.85
CA SER A 57 25.51 -13.72 17.23
C SER A 57 25.33 -15.18 17.68
N ALA A 58 24.23 -15.83 17.29
CA ALA A 58 24.00 -17.25 17.59
C ALA A 58 25.00 -18.16 16.86
N LEU A 59 25.31 -17.85 15.60
CA LEU A 59 26.33 -18.53 14.80
C LEU A 59 27.73 -18.40 15.43
N ALA A 60 28.11 -17.19 15.83
CA ALA A 60 29.40 -16.93 16.46
C ALA A 60 29.59 -17.68 17.79
N THR A 61 28.49 -17.96 18.50
CA THR A 61 28.51 -18.69 19.78
C THR A 61 28.26 -20.19 19.64
N GLY A 62 27.97 -20.68 18.44
CA GLY A 62 27.58 -22.07 18.20
C GLY A 62 26.27 -22.47 18.89
N ASN A 63 25.44 -21.49 19.27
CA ASN A 63 24.21 -21.72 20.01
C ASN A 63 23.07 -22.08 19.05
N LEU A 64 23.03 -23.34 18.65
CA LEU A 64 22.02 -23.93 17.75
C LEU A 64 20.59 -23.74 18.27
N GLN A 65 20.37 -23.80 19.59
CA GLN A 65 19.05 -23.59 20.20
C GLN A 65 18.55 -22.16 19.93
N LYS A 66 19.40 -21.16 20.19
CA LYS A 66 19.10 -19.75 19.95
C LYS A 66 18.94 -19.45 18.46
N MET A 67 19.67 -20.17 17.60
CA MET A 67 19.51 -20.08 16.15
C MET A 67 18.13 -20.60 15.70
N SER A 68 17.69 -21.75 16.22
CA SER A 68 16.36 -22.31 15.96
C SER A 68 15.25 -21.37 16.42
N GLU A 69 15.34 -20.84 17.64
CA GLU A 69 14.36 -19.88 18.17
C GLU A 69 14.29 -18.59 17.34
N THR A 70 15.44 -18.12 16.84
CA THR A 70 15.52 -16.92 15.99
C THR A 70 14.93 -17.20 14.60
N MET A 71 15.10 -18.40 14.05
CA MET A 71 14.47 -18.82 12.79
C MET A 71 12.96 -19.01 12.93
N ASP A 72 12.47 -19.57 14.04
CA ASP A 72 11.04 -19.68 14.30
C ASP A 72 10.37 -18.28 14.37
N GLN A 73 11.07 -17.30 14.95
CA GLN A 73 10.61 -15.91 14.95
C GLN A 73 10.63 -15.29 13.55
N PHE A 74 11.63 -15.62 12.73
CA PHE A 74 11.70 -15.20 11.33
C PHE A 74 10.50 -15.72 10.54
N GLU A 75 10.20 -17.02 10.61
CA GLU A 75 9.07 -17.63 9.90
C GLU A 75 7.74 -16.99 10.31
N ARG A 76 7.52 -16.74 11.60
CA ARG A 76 6.31 -16.06 12.09
C ARG A 76 6.17 -14.65 11.53
N GLN A 77 7.26 -13.88 11.45
CA GLN A 77 7.20 -12.53 10.89
C GLN A 77 7.02 -12.53 9.37
N PHE A 78 7.59 -13.53 8.68
CA PHE A 78 7.48 -13.67 7.23
C PHE A 78 6.08 -14.13 6.78
N VAL A 79 5.50 -15.12 7.44
CA VAL A 79 4.14 -15.61 7.10
C VAL A 79 3.08 -14.53 7.28
N ASN A 80 3.17 -13.73 8.34
CA ASN A 80 2.24 -12.60 8.53
C ASN A 80 2.34 -11.56 7.39
N MET A 81 3.52 -11.43 6.77
CA MET A 81 3.76 -10.50 5.67
C MET A 81 3.18 -11.01 4.36
N GLU A 82 3.39 -12.29 4.03
CA GLU A 82 2.81 -12.88 2.81
C GLU A 82 1.28 -12.80 2.85
N VAL A 83 0.66 -13.14 3.98
CA VAL A 83 -0.79 -13.04 4.15
C VAL A 83 -1.28 -11.59 3.99
N GLN A 84 -0.55 -10.61 4.53
CA GLN A 84 -0.92 -9.19 4.38
C GLN A 84 -0.67 -8.66 2.96
N ALA A 85 0.39 -9.11 2.29
CA ALA A 85 0.70 -8.74 0.92
C ALA A 85 -0.33 -9.32 -0.06
N GLU A 86 -0.71 -10.59 0.12
CA GLU A 86 -1.74 -11.27 -0.67
C GLU A 86 -3.11 -10.60 -0.48
N PHE A 87 -3.48 -10.25 0.76
CA PHE A 87 -4.73 -9.53 1.04
C PHE A 87 -4.74 -8.14 0.40
N MET A 88 -3.60 -7.44 0.41
CA MET A 88 -3.46 -6.13 -0.20
C MET A 88 -3.49 -6.19 -1.73
N GLU A 89 -2.84 -7.17 -2.35
CA GLU A 89 -2.89 -7.41 -3.80
C GLU A 89 -4.31 -7.76 -4.26
N GLY A 90 -5.02 -8.63 -3.52
CA GLY A 90 -6.42 -8.97 -3.80
C GLY A 90 -7.38 -7.77 -3.69
N ALA A 91 -7.21 -6.92 -2.67
CA ALA A 91 -8.01 -5.72 -2.49
C ALA A 91 -7.70 -4.62 -3.55
N MET A 92 -6.41 -4.46 -3.91
CA MET A 92 -5.97 -3.51 -4.94
C MET A 92 -6.40 -3.94 -6.35
N ALA A 93 -6.38 -5.24 -6.66
CA ALA A 93 -6.88 -5.79 -7.92
C ALA A 93 -8.39 -5.52 -8.07
N GLY A 94 -9.17 -5.67 -6.99
CA GLY A 94 -10.59 -5.32 -6.96
C GLY A 94 -10.86 -3.82 -7.18
N SER A 95 -10.06 -2.93 -6.58
CA SER A 95 -10.22 -1.47 -6.72
C SER A 95 -9.76 -0.92 -8.08
N THR A 96 -8.73 -1.54 -8.68
CA THR A 96 -8.26 -1.20 -10.03
C THR A 96 -9.32 -1.56 -11.09
N SER A 97 -10.06 -2.66 -10.89
CA SER A 97 -11.19 -3.05 -11.74
C SER A 97 -12.35 -2.03 -11.70
N LEU A 98 -12.58 -1.39 -10.53
CA LEU A 98 -13.58 -0.32 -10.41
C LEU A 98 -13.13 0.99 -11.08
N SER A 99 -11.82 1.24 -11.15
CA SER A 99 -11.25 2.43 -11.79
C SER A 99 -11.14 2.32 -13.32
N THR A 100 -11.18 1.10 -13.88
CA THR A 100 -11.17 0.85 -15.34
C THR A 100 -12.56 0.64 -15.95
N LEU A 101 -13.64 0.71 -15.15
CA LEU A 101 -15.02 0.80 -15.67
C LEU A 101 -15.27 2.19 -16.29
N LYS A 102 -14.71 2.35 -17.49
CA LYS A 102 -15.01 3.38 -18.47
C LYS A 102 -16.53 3.55 -18.60
N PRO A 103 -17.10 4.75 -18.41
CA PRO A 103 -18.49 4.99 -18.78
C PRO A 103 -18.55 5.19 -20.29
N ARG A 104 -18.82 4.11 -21.03
CA ARG A 104 -19.49 4.15 -22.34
C ARG A 104 -20.21 2.84 -22.58
#